data_AF-A0A5R8L2K4-F1
#
_entry.id   AF-A0A5R8L2K4-F1
#
_cell.length_a   1.000
_cell.length_b   1.000
_cell.length_c   1.000
_cell.angle_alpha   90.00
_cell.angle_beta   90.00
_cell.angle_gamma   90.00
#
_symmetry.space_group_name_H-M   'P 1'
#
loop_
_entity.id
_entity.type
_entity.pdbx_description
1 polymer ?
#
loop_
_entity_poly.entity_id
_entity_poly.type
_entity_poly.pdbx_seq_one_letter_code
_entity_poly.pdbx_strand_id
1 'polypeptide(L)'
;MQVLPLLDACPKRTEYGPCGGVGFGGSCEIDASRACTFLPRSTVTWAGVDRVSAPPPGPRTAAAAETLASLGTRPWVVADLPARALSVASIDSCAAVLAGEVDAVLAGDAGSARVQFPPAYRAYLLRRAGLRVWTGLNMRDRNRVAIEGELAALA
;
A
#
# COMPACT_ATOMS: atom_id res chain seq x y z
N MET A 1 -24.73 -23.31 -6.13
CA MET A 1 -24.27 -23.42 -4.73
C MET A 1 -23.18 -22.37 -4.54
N GLN A 2 -23.55 -21.17 -4.06
CA GLN A 2 -22.58 -20.12 -3.76
C GLN A 2 -21.67 -20.64 -2.65
N VAL A 3 -20.41 -20.89 -2.97
CA VAL A 3 -19.39 -21.19 -1.97
C VAL A 3 -19.30 -19.95 -1.09
N LEU A 4 -19.77 -20.05 0.15
CA LEU A 4 -19.62 -18.98 1.13
C LEU A 4 -18.14 -18.57 1.15
N PRO A 5 -17.83 -17.28 0.97
CA PRO A 5 -16.45 -16.83 0.99
C PRO A 5 -15.83 -17.23 2.32
N LEU A 6 -14.52 -17.44 2.29
CA LEU A 6 -13.65 -18.02 3.32
C LEU A 6 -13.56 -17.23 4.64
N LEU A 7 -14.58 -16.42 4.94
CA LEU A 7 -14.75 -15.68 6.17
C LEU A 7 -14.48 -16.58 7.39
N ASP A 8 -14.88 -17.84 7.34
CA ASP A 8 -14.67 -18.77 8.46
C ASP A 8 -13.33 -19.53 8.41
N ALA A 9 -12.65 -19.56 7.25
CA ALA A 9 -11.37 -20.26 7.08
C ALA A 9 -10.15 -19.35 7.32
N CYS A 10 -10.29 -18.05 7.07
CA CYS A 10 -9.26 -17.07 7.42
C CYS A 10 -9.45 -16.64 8.88
N PRO A 11 -8.44 -16.73 9.76
CA PRO A 11 -8.58 -16.30 11.16
C PRO A 11 -8.88 -14.79 11.28
N LYS A 12 -8.58 -14.01 10.25
CA LYS A 12 -8.92 -12.57 10.18
C LYS A 12 -10.33 -12.30 9.65
N ARG A 13 -11.07 -13.34 9.27
CA ARG A 13 -12.39 -13.28 8.63
C ARG A 13 -12.45 -12.33 7.44
N THR A 14 -11.40 -12.33 6.63
CA THR A 14 -11.31 -11.51 5.42
C THR A 14 -11.87 -12.25 4.21
N GLU A 15 -12.56 -11.54 3.34
CA GLU A 15 -13.03 -12.05 2.05
C GLU A 15 -11.93 -12.03 0.99
N TYR A 16 -11.09 -10.98 1.02
CA TYR A 16 -10.03 -10.73 0.05
C TYR A 16 -8.65 -10.98 0.68
N GLY A 17 -7.85 -11.82 0.04
CA GLY A 17 -6.48 -12.11 0.42
C GLY A 17 -5.67 -12.65 -0.77
N PRO A 18 -4.39 -13.00 -0.56
CA PRO A 18 -3.64 -12.94 0.69
C PRO A 18 -3.44 -11.50 1.20
N CYS A 19 -3.41 -11.32 2.52
CA CYS A 19 -3.12 -10.02 3.14
C CYS A 19 -1.63 -9.90 3.48
N GLY A 20 -1.18 -8.71 3.88
CA GLY A 20 0.24 -8.47 4.26
C GLY A 20 0.72 -9.20 5.53
N GLY A 21 -0.11 -10.02 6.16
CA GLY A 21 0.26 -10.84 7.32
C GLY A 21 0.56 -12.30 6.96
N VAL A 22 0.97 -12.56 5.72
CA VAL A 22 1.40 -13.87 5.27
C VAL A 22 2.92 -13.90 5.32
N GLY A 23 3.48 -14.86 6.06
CA GLY A 23 4.94 -15.02 6.16
C GLY A 23 5.54 -15.56 4.85
N PHE A 24 6.87 -15.48 4.72
CA PHE A 24 7.58 -15.99 3.53
C PHE A 24 7.35 -17.49 3.28
N GLY A 25 7.16 -18.28 4.34
CA GLY A 25 6.79 -19.70 4.23
C GLY A 25 5.29 -19.94 3.98
N GLY A 26 4.51 -18.88 3.77
CA GLY A 26 3.07 -18.94 3.55
C GLY A 26 2.21 -19.08 4.81
N SER A 27 2.80 -19.00 6.00
CA SER A 27 2.08 -19.06 7.28
C SER A 27 1.25 -17.80 7.55
N CYS A 28 0.21 -17.92 8.36
CA CYS A 28 -0.60 -16.79 8.82
C CYS A 28 0.03 -16.11 10.06
N GLU A 29 0.04 -14.77 10.12
CA GLU A 29 0.55 -14.05 11.29
C GLU A 29 -0.28 -14.25 12.58
N ILE A 30 -1.57 -14.60 12.46
CA ILE A 30 -2.44 -14.83 13.63
C ILE A 30 -2.16 -16.19 14.26
N ASP A 31 -1.80 -17.17 13.42
CA ASP A 31 -1.52 -18.53 13.84
C ASP A 31 -0.48 -19.12 12.88
N ALA A 32 0.78 -19.12 13.31
CA ALA A 32 1.89 -19.56 12.49
C ALA A 32 1.81 -21.06 12.12
N SER A 33 1.01 -21.85 12.85
CA SER A 33 0.76 -23.26 12.51
C SER A 33 -0.16 -23.43 11.31
N ARG A 34 -0.87 -22.37 10.89
CA ARG A 34 -1.78 -22.39 9.74
C ARG A 34 -1.14 -21.77 8.51
N ALA A 35 -1.25 -22.48 7.38
CA ALA A 35 -1.01 -21.89 6.07
C ALA A 35 -2.10 -20.86 5.72
N CYS A 36 -1.74 -19.82 4.99
CA CYS A 36 -2.69 -18.86 4.47
C CYS A 36 -3.65 -19.54 3.50
N THR A 37 -4.95 -19.50 3.82
CA THR A 37 -6.00 -20.15 3.04
C THR A 37 -6.09 -19.60 1.59
N PHE A 38 -5.58 -18.40 1.33
CA PHE A 38 -5.63 -17.77 0.00
C PHE A 38 -4.51 -18.20 -0.94
N LEU A 39 -3.36 -18.65 -0.44
CA LEU A 39 -2.21 -19.01 -1.29
C LEU A 39 -2.49 -20.09 -2.34
N PRO A 40 -3.22 -21.19 -2.04
CA PRO A 40 -3.50 -22.20 -3.06
C PRO A 40 -4.68 -21.83 -3.97
N ARG A 41 -5.25 -20.63 -3.87
CA ARG A 41 -6.45 -20.22 -4.60
C ARG A 41 -6.14 -19.13 -5.62
N SER A 42 -6.98 -19.01 -6.62
CA SER A 42 -6.96 -17.87 -7.53
C SER A 42 -7.33 -16.58 -6.80
N THR A 43 -6.76 -15.46 -7.24
CA THR A 43 -7.13 -14.12 -6.75
C THR A 43 -8.62 -13.88 -6.97
N VAL A 44 -9.33 -13.52 -5.91
CA VAL A 44 -10.75 -13.17 -5.98
C VAL A 44 -10.88 -11.75 -6.51
N THR A 45 -11.64 -11.58 -7.59
CA THR A 45 -11.97 -10.25 -8.13
C THR A 45 -12.92 -9.52 -7.17
N TRP A 46 -12.62 -8.26 -6.88
CA TRP A 46 -13.50 -7.42 -6.09
C TRP A 46 -14.80 -7.14 -6.85
N ALA A 47 -15.94 -7.54 -6.26
CA ALA A 47 -17.27 -7.39 -6.85
C ALA A 47 -18.01 -6.13 -6.37
N GLY A 48 -17.29 -5.16 -5.82
CA GLY A 48 -17.86 -3.93 -5.26
C GLY A 48 -18.36 -4.06 -3.84
N VAL A 49 -18.84 -2.94 -3.29
CA VAL A 49 -19.33 -2.84 -1.90
C VAL A 49 -20.63 -3.65 -1.71
N ASP A 50 -21.49 -3.67 -2.73
CA ASP A 50 -22.74 -4.44 -2.74
C ASP A 50 -22.56 -5.91 -3.13
N ARG A 51 -21.34 -6.32 -3.53
CA ARG A 51 -20.96 -7.64 -4.06
C ARG A 51 -21.68 -8.06 -5.35
N VAL A 52 -22.30 -7.11 -6.04
CA VAL A 52 -23.04 -7.36 -7.28
C VAL A 52 -22.42 -6.57 -8.43
N SER A 53 -21.99 -5.34 -8.16
CA SER A 53 -21.53 -4.42 -9.16
C SER A 53 -20.12 -3.92 -8.84
N ALA A 54 -19.17 -4.24 -9.72
CA ALA A 54 -17.86 -3.59 -9.68
C ALA A 54 -18.08 -2.08 -9.88
N PRO A 55 -17.57 -1.21 -8.98
CA PRO A 55 -17.78 0.21 -9.15
C PRO A 55 -17.05 0.69 -10.41
N PRO A 56 -17.61 1.70 -11.09
CA PRO A 56 -16.92 2.30 -12.21
C PRO A 56 -15.57 2.85 -11.75
N PRO A 57 -14.54 2.86 -12.62
CA PRO A 57 -13.29 3.54 -12.32
C PRO A 57 -13.56 4.98 -11.88
N GLY A 58 -12.92 5.40 -10.78
CA GLY A 58 -12.98 6.79 -10.35
C GLY A 58 -12.37 7.73 -11.40
N PRO A 59 -12.71 9.04 -11.35
CA PRO A 59 -12.10 10.01 -12.24
C PRO A 59 -10.57 10.00 -12.07
N ARG A 60 -9.85 10.00 -13.19
CA ARG A 60 -8.39 10.10 -13.16
C ARG A 60 -7.99 11.49 -12.71
N THR A 61 -7.14 11.57 -11.69
CA THR A 61 -6.52 12.85 -11.29
C THR A 61 -5.52 13.30 -12.36
N ALA A 62 -5.15 14.58 -12.35
CA ALA A 62 -4.10 15.10 -13.23
C ALA A 62 -2.79 14.32 -13.06
N ALA A 63 -2.38 14.04 -11.82
CA ALA A 63 -1.19 13.25 -11.51
C ALA A 63 -1.26 11.81 -12.08
N ALA A 64 -2.44 11.17 -12.06
CA ALA A 64 -2.63 9.85 -12.66
C ALA A 64 -2.53 9.91 -14.19
N ALA A 65 -3.10 10.93 -14.82
CA ALA A 65 -3.01 11.11 -16.27
C ALA A 65 -1.56 11.36 -16.73
N GLU A 66 -0.82 12.23 -16.04
CA GLU A 66 0.60 12.50 -16.30
C GLU A 66 1.47 11.25 -16.16
N THR A 67 1.23 10.47 -15.09
CA THR A 67 1.95 9.22 -14.84
C THR A 67 1.71 8.21 -15.97
N LEU A 68 0.45 8.02 -16.38
CA LEU A 68 0.11 7.10 -17.48
C LEU A 68 0.69 7.55 -18.82
N ALA A 69 0.66 8.84 -19.12
CA ALA A 69 1.27 9.38 -20.33
C ALA A 69 2.77 9.10 -20.37
N SER A 70 3.47 9.29 -19.25
CA SER A 70 4.90 9.04 -19.17
C SER A 70 5.28 7.55 -19.14
N LEU A 71 4.46 6.68 -18.56
CA LEU A 71 4.65 5.22 -18.65
C LEU A 71 4.56 4.71 -20.09
N GLY A 72 3.81 5.42 -20.96
CA GLY A 72 3.67 5.07 -22.37
C GLY A 72 4.88 5.43 -23.24
N THR A 73 5.85 6.20 -22.73
CA THR A 73 6.99 6.70 -23.54
C THR A 73 8.30 5.97 -23.26
N ARG A 74 8.49 5.44 -22.06
CA ARG A 74 9.70 4.68 -21.67
C ARG A 74 9.46 3.82 -20.42
N PRO A 75 10.34 2.84 -20.15
CA PRO A 75 10.36 2.15 -18.86
C PRO A 75 10.55 3.12 -17.69
N TRP A 76 9.95 2.77 -16.55
CA TRP A 76 10.10 3.51 -15.30
C TRP A 76 10.98 2.74 -14.32
N VAL A 77 11.84 3.47 -13.61
CA VAL A 77 12.59 2.97 -12.46
C VAL A 77 11.89 3.44 -11.20
N VAL A 78 11.47 2.48 -10.36
CA VAL A 78 10.77 2.73 -9.11
C VAL A 78 11.53 2.04 -8.00
N ALA A 79 11.79 2.76 -6.90
CA ALA A 79 12.56 2.24 -5.78
C ALA A 79 11.83 2.42 -4.44
N ASP A 80 12.04 1.46 -3.54
CA ASP A 80 11.63 1.58 -2.14
C ASP A 80 12.46 2.65 -1.41
N LEU A 81 11.85 3.29 -0.40
CA LEU A 81 12.53 4.21 0.52
C LEU A 81 12.94 3.49 1.83
N PRO A 82 14.18 3.00 1.97
CA PRO A 82 14.65 2.31 3.18
C PRO A 82 15.08 3.29 4.28
N ALA A 83 14.33 4.38 4.48
CA ALA A 83 14.67 5.38 5.49
C ALA A 83 14.43 4.86 6.92
N ARG A 84 15.29 5.26 7.86
CA ARG A 84 15.11 4.94 9.28
C ARG A 84 13.82 5.57 9.82
N ALA A 85 13.17 4.83 10.70
CA ALA A 85 12.03 5.27 11.50
C ALA A 85 12.29 6.63 12.18
N LEU A 86 11.30 7.54 12.12
CA LEU A 86 11.30 8.84 12.81
C LEU A 86 12.54 9.71 12.59
N SER A 87 13.22 9.57 11.44
CA SER A 87 14.45 10.31 11.14
C SER A 87 14.32 11.12 9.86
N VAL A 88 14.11 12.43 10.01
CA VAL A 88 14.08 13.36 8.86
C VAL A 88 15.42 13.33 8.13
N ALA A 89 16.54 13.35 8.86
CA ALA A 89 17.87 13.25 8.26
C ALA A 89 18.08 11.96 7.46
N SER A 90 17.53 10.83 7.90
CA SER A 90 17.59 9.59 7.12
C SER A 90 16.74 9.66 5.86
N ILE A 91 15.56 10.30 5.93
CA ILE A 91 14.70 10.52 4.76
C ILE A 91 15.40 11.43 3.76
N ASP A 92 15.95 12.56 4.21
CA ASP A 92 16.66 13.52 3.37
C ASP A 92 17.89 12.86 2.71
N SER A 93 18.63 12.05 3.46
CA SER A 93 19.78 11.30 2.91
C SER A 93 19.36 10.28 1.84
N CYS A 94 18.29 9.52 2.07
CA CYS A 94 17.77 8.61 1.04
C CYS A 94 17.23 9.39 -0.17
N ALA A 95 16.56 10.52 0.07
CA ALA A 95 16.01 11.35 -1.00
C ALA A 95 17.11 11.92 -1.89
N ALA A 96 18.22 12.38 -1.30
CA ALA A 96 19.37 12.88 -2.05
C ALA A 96 20.01 11.80 -2.95
N VAL A 97 19.99 10.53 -2.54
CA VAL A 97 20.48 9.41 -3.36
C VAL A 97 19.53 9.08 -4.51
N LEU A 98 18.22 9.20 -4.29
CA LEU A 98 17.20 8.80 -5.26
C LEU A 98 16.84 9.92 -6.25
N ALA A 99 17.10 11.19 -5.89
CA ALA A 99 16.77 12.34 -6.71
C ALA A 99 17.49 12.30 -8.07
N GLY A 100 16.74 12.30 -9.16
CA GLY A 100 17.26 12.20 -10.53
C GLY A 100 17.53 10.78 -11.01
N GLU A 101 17.59 9.80 -10.09
CA GLU A 101 17.89 8.39 -10.41
C GLU A 101 16.62 7.55 -10.62
N VAL A 102 15.49 7.96 -10.04
CA VAL A 102 14.23 7.22 -10.10
C VAL A 102 13.05 8.10 -10.54
N ASP A 103 12.07 7.47 -11.17
CA ASP A 103 10.84 8.12 -11.64
C ASP A 103 9.80 8.32 -10.55
N ALA A 104 9.81 7.41 -9.56
CA ALA A 104 8.98 7.47 -8.37
C ALA A 104 9.62 6.68 -7.22
N VAL A 105 9.31 7.11 -6.01
CA VAL A 105 9.70 6.43 -4.77
C VAL A 105 8.49 5.80 -4.11
N LEU A 106 8.62 4.54 -3.71
CA LEU A 106 7.64 3.82 -2.88
C LEU A 106 7.89 4.18 -1.41
N ALA A 107 6.99 4.99 -0.86
CA ALA A 107 6.96 5.31 0.56
C ALA A 107 5.92 4.42 1.26
N GLY A 108 6.26 3.14 1.42
CA GLY A 108 5.38 2.14 2.03
C GLY A 108 5.12 2.37 3.53
N ASP A 109 3.92 2.03 3.99
CA ASP A 109 3.49 2.08 5.39
C ASP A 109 3.44 0.64 5.94
N ALA A 110 4.60 0.08 6.30
CA ALA A 110 4.69 -1.32 6.71
C ALA A 110 4.00 -1.56 8.06
N GLY A 111 3.12 -2.57 8.14
CA GLY A 111 2.38 -2.90 9.36
C GLY A 111 3.24 -3.41 10.53
N SER A 112 4.51 -3.75 10.28
CA SER A 112 5.52 -4.08 11.29
C SER A 112 6.29 -2.84 11.77
N ALA A 113 6.33 -1.76 10.99
CA ALA A 113 7.03 -0.52 11.31
C ALA A 113 6.12 0.41 12.12
N ARG A 114 5.78 -0.02 13.35
CA ARG A 114 4.83 0.68 14.24
C ARG A 114 5.27 2.07 14.68
N VAL A 115 6.57 2.35 14.62
CA VAL A 115 7.17 3.62 15.03
C VAL A 115 7.75 4.28 13.79
N GLN A 116 6.94 5.06 13.09
CA GLN A 116 7.38 5.82 11.91
C GLN A 116 6.56 7.09 11.77
N PHE A 117 7.06 8.03 10.96
CA PHE A 117 6.30 9.23 10.64
C PHE A 117 5.03 8.87 9.85
N PRO A 118 3.92 9.63 10.03
CA PRO A 118 2.70 9.43 9.25
C PRO A 118 2.98 9.45 7.74
N PRO A 119 2.30 8.62 6.93
CA PRO A 119 2.45 8.59 5.47
C PRO A 119 2.45 9.97 4.79
N ALA A 120 1.54 10.86 5.15
CA ALA A 120 1.38 12.21 4.63
C ALA A 120 2.60 13.08 4.95
N TYR A 121 3.13 12.99 6.16
CA TYR A 121 4.32 13.73 6.54
C TYR A 121 5.56 13.22 5.80
N ARG A 122 5.70 11.90 5.63
CA ARG A 122 6.78 11.32 4.81
C ARG A 122 6.67 11.73 3.35
N ALA A 123 5.47 11.70 2.79
CA ALA A 123 5.20 12.16 1.43
C ALA A 123 5.57 13.64 1.26
N TYR A 124 5.22 14.50 2.23
CA TYR A 124 5.61 15.90 2.25
C TYR A 124 7.14 16.08 2.19
N LEU A 125 7.88 15.39 3.07
CA LEU A 125 9.34 15.50 3.13
C LEU A 125 10.02 15.10 1.80
N LEU A 126 9.54 14.02 1.18
CA LEU A 126 10.07 13.54 -0.11
C LEU A 126 9.70 14.46 -1.27
N ARG A 127 8.45 14.95 -1.33
CA ARG A 127 8.00 15.91 -2.35
C ARG A 127 8.81 17.21 -2.28
N ARG A 128 9.13 17.67 -1.06
CA ARG A 128 10.02 18.83 -0.83
C ARG A 128 11.42 18.62 -1.41
N ALA A 129 11.90 17.38 -1.48
CA ALA A 129 13.16 17.01 -2.13
C ALA A 129 13.02 16.79 -3.66
N GLY A 130 11.88 17.12 -4.26
CA GLY A 130 11.63 17.01 -5.70
C GLY A 130 11.25 15.61 -6.18
N LEU A 131 10.99 14.66 -5.27
CA LEU A 131 10.63 13.29 -5.62
C LEU A 131 9.14 13.14 -5.90
N ARG A 132 8.80 12.34 -6.91
CA ARG A 132 7.45 11.79 -7.08
C ARG A 132 7.26 10.64 -6.07
N VAL A 133 6.19 10.70 -5.29
CA VAL A 133 5.94 9.75 -4.20
C VAL A 133 4.71 8.91 -4.48
N TRP A 134 4.88 7.59 -4.41
CA TRP A 134 3.78 6.64 -4.30
C TRP A 134 3.73 6.14 -2.86
N THR A 135 2.82 6.72 -2.09
CA THR A 135 2.67 6.41 -0.67
C THR A 135 1.77 5.20 -0.49
N GLY A 136 2.22 4.25 0.33
CA GLY A 136 1.35 3.20 0.86
C GLY A 136 0.64 3.69 2.12
N LEU A 137 -0.62 3.29 2.29
CA LEU A 137 -1.39 3.50 3.52
C LEU A 137 -1.88 2.14 4.02
N ASN A 138 -1.48 1.74 5.23
CA ASN A 138 -2.04 0.55 5.84
C ASN A 138 -3.27 0.90 6.69
N MET A 139 -4.19 -0.07 6.79
CA MET A 139 -5.39 0.02 7.63
C MET A 139 -5.21 -0.66 8.99
N ARG A 140 -4.01 -1.17 9.29
CA ARG A 140 -3.75 -1.98 10.49
C ARG A 140 -3.74 -1.07 11.72
N ASP A 141 -4.45 -1.48 12.76
CA ASP A 141 -4.48 -0.82 14.07
C ASP A 141 -4.88 0.67 14.00
N ARG A 142 -5.67 1.06 12.99
CA ARG A 142 -6.20 2.41 12.79
C ARG A 142 -7.71 2.36 12.74
N ASN A 143 -8.34 3.31 13.41
CA ASN A 143 -9.77 3.54 13.26
C ASN A 143 -10.05 4.31 11.96
N ARG A 144 -11.33 4.35 11.56
CA ARG A 144 -11.78 5.04 10.36
C ARG A 144 -11.36 6.51 10.32
N VAL A 145 -11.48 7.23 11.44
CA VAL A 145 -11.18 8.67 11.53
C VAL A 145 -9.70 8.95 11.27
N ALA A 146 -8.80 8.11 11.81
CA ALA A 146 -7.36 8.23 11.55
C ALA A 146 -7.04 8.01 10.07
N ILE A 147 -7.71 7.06 9.42
CA ILE A 147 -7.56 6.79 7.98
C ILE A 147 -8.08 7.97 7.16
N GLU A 148 -9.26 8.50 7.47
CA GLU A 148 -9.85 9.66 6.80
C GLU A 148 -8.96 10.90 6.93
N GLY A 149 -8.41 11.15 8.12
CA GLY A 149 -7.46 12.25 8.35
C GLY A 149 -6.18 12.10 7.53
N GLU A 150 -5.64 10.89 7.45
CA GLU A 150 -4.44 10.61 6.64
C GLU A 150 -4.71 10.79 5.14
N LEU A 151 -5.87 10.33 4.65
CA LEU A 151 -6.29 10.52 3.27
C LEU A 151 -6.49 12.01 2.94
N ALA A 152 -7.11 12.77 3.85
CA ALA A 152 -7.30 14.21 3.69
C ALA A 152 -5.96 14.97 3.67
N ALA A 153 -4.96 14.52 4.45
CA ALA A 153 -3.63 15.11 4.45
C ALA A 153 -2.78 14.75 3.21
N LEU A 154 -3.14 13.68 2.49
CA LEU A 154 -2.47 13.24 1.26
C LEU A 154 -3.03 13.86 -0.03
N ALA A 155 -4.30 14.26 0.00
CA ALA A 155 -5.05 14.87 -1.10
C ALA A 155 -4.52 16.26 -1.46
#